data_AF-A0A3M9ZWH1-F1
#
_entry.id   AF-A0A3M9ZWH1-F1
#
_cell.length_a   1.000
_cell.length_b   1.000
_cell.length_c   1.000
_cell.angle_alpha   90.00
_cell.angle_beta   90.00
_cell.angle_gamma   90.00
#
_symmetry.space_group_name_H-M   'P 1'
#
loop_
_entity.id
_entity.type
_entity.pdbx_description
1 polymer ?
#
loop_
_entity_poly.entity_id
_entity_poly.type
_entity_poly.pdbx_seq_one_letter_code
_entity_poly.pdbx_strand_id
1 'polypeptide(L)'
;MQSRLLQALGIPFTALLSVVFGLFLVSFPIGIFVVFESELGGDINHEYPLTHLELFRDTEMYQSPSWVTIGDVFVVLWALYAVVFVISIMGPRQGFLRSLSTVISHGRYDSPSSYMVGITKWFSVLVLASVAIDLVQRGFGAEIIPPVYDNDLEQFFNVSLAPVLEEIGFRIVLLGIPLFIMYSGRASIRYFARCLWRPYNLDVVSYRKATVLIVVVAVLFGLAHIVTGEPWSEGKFVPATASGIILGWAYLRYGFAASLLIHWATNYFVFAYATFVSQTNLVPLEEAFAHPLLSSIEIILIMAGVASVLMMVAHRLRLGSKV
;
A
#
# COMPACT_ATOMS: atom_id res chain seq x y z
N MET A 1 4.98 -33.46 13.06
CA MET A 1 6.12 -32.52 13.24
C MET A 1 5.91 -31.21 12.48
N GLN A 2 5.63 -31.24 11.17
CA GLN A 2 5.47 -30.03 10.34
C GLN A 2 4.28 -29.11 10.67
N SER A 3 3.15 -29.65 11.19
CA SER A 3 2.04 -28.81 11.68
C SER A 3 2.42 -28.01 12.94
N ARG A 4 3.23 -28.59 13.82
CA ARG A 4 3.75 -27.91 15.01
C ARG A 4 4.76 -26.81 14.66
N LEU A 5 5.56 -26.99 13.60
CA LEU A 5 6.47 -25.96 13.10
C LEU A 5 5.70 -24.73 12.58
N LEU A 6 4.67 -24.94 11.74
CA LEU A 6 3.84 -23.82 11.26
C LEU A 6 3.05 -23.15 12.38
N GLN A 7 2.66 -23.90 13.41
CA GLN A 7 2.00 -23.33 14.57
C GLN A 7 2.99 -22.48 15.40
N ALA A 8 4.21 -22.99 15.63
CA ALA A 8 5.25 -22.28 16.36
C ALA A 8 5.70 -20.99 15.65
N LEU A 9 5.86 -21.03 14.32
CA LEU A 9 6.12 -19.82 13.51
C LEU A 9 4.88 -18.93 13.37
N GLY A 10 3.70 -19.52 13.39
CA GLY A 10 2.42 -18.84 13.24
C GLY A 10 2.11 -17.87 14.39
N ILE A 11 2.49 -18.20 15.62
CA ILE A 11 2.27 -17.33 16.79
C ILE A 11 2.98 -15.96 16.61
N PRO A 12 4.31 -15.86 16.48
CA PRO A 12 4.99 -14.57 16.32
C PRO A 12 4.56 -13.87 15.03
N PHE A 13 4.31 -14.61 13.94
CA PHE A 13 3.76 -14.05 12.71
C PHE A 13 2.41 -13.36 12.93
N THR A 14 1.44 -14.03 13.56
CA THR A 14 0.11 -13.45 13.82
C THR A 14 0.15 -12.29 14.82
N ALA A 15 1.05 -12.35 15.82
CA ALA A 15 1.25 -11.25 16.75
C ALA A 15 1.74 -9.99 16.02
N LEU A 16 2.77 -10.11 15.18
CA LEU A 16 3.30 -9.00 14.39
C LEU A 16 2.24 -8.43 13.43
N LEU A 17 1.49 -9.28 12.72
CA LEU A 17 0.40 -8.79 11.86
C LEU A 17 -0.70 -8.07 12.65
N SER A 18 -0.97 -8.49 13.89
CA SER A 18 -1.94 -7.81 14.75
C SER A 18 -1.46 -6.42 15.16
N VAL A 19 -0.17 -6.27 15.44
CA VAL A 19 0.43 -4.96 15.74
C VAL A 19 0.36 -4.04 14.52
N VAL A 20 0.76 -4.52 13.33
CA VAL A 20 0.67 -3.74 12.08
C VAL A 20 -0.78 -3.32 11.80
N PHE A 21 -1.75 -4.22 12.01
CA PHE A 21 -3.17 -3.88 11.91
C PHE A 21 -3.59 -2.78 12.89
N GLY A 22 -3.13 -2.84 14.14
CA GLY A 22 -3.39 -1.79 15.14
C GLY A 22 -2.82 -0.44 14.73
N LEU A 23 -1.60 -0.42 14.18
CA LEU A 23 -0.97 0.79 13.65
C LEU A 23 -1.77 1.36 12.47
N PHE A 24 -2.25 0.52 11.55
CA PHE A 24 -3.13 0.97 10.47
C PHE A 24 -4.45 1.57 10.98
N LEU A 25 -5.05 0.97 12.01
CA LEU A 25 -6.30 1.49 12.57
C LEU A 25 -6.08 2.87 13.21
N VAL A 26 -4.95 3.07 13.88
CA VAL A 26 -4.60 4.31 14.57
C VAL A 26 -4.21 5.43 13.59
N SER A 27 -3.69 5.12 12.40
CA SER A 27 -3.36 6.17 11.42
C SER A 27 -4.58 6.91 10.85
N PHE A 28 -5.77 6.30 10.88
CA PHE A 28 -7.01 6.96 10.44
C PHE A 28 -7.33 8.23 11.26
N PRO A 29 -7.51 8.16 12.59
CA PRO A 29 -7.76 9.36 13.40
C PRO A 29 -6.55 10.31 13.42
N ILE A 30 -5.32 9.80 13.30
CA ILE A 30 -4.13 10.66 13.19
C ILE A 30 -4.22 11.57 11.97
N GLY A 31 -4.55 11.03 10.77
CA GLY A 31 -4.62 11.88 9.58
C GLY A 31 -5.75 12.93 9.63
N ILE A 32 -6.85 12.66 10.32
CA ILE A 32 -7.90 13.67 10.59
C ILE A 32 -7.32 14.79 11.46
N PHE A 33 -6.67 14.43 12.58
CA PHE A 33 -6.04 15.41 13.45
C PHE A 33 -5.01 16.27 12.69
N VAL A 34 -4.15 15.63 11.90
CA VAL A 34 -3.13 16.31 11.13
C VAL A 34 -3.72 17.33 10.15
N VAL A 35 -4.81 17.00 9.43
CA VAL A 35 -5.37 17.92 8.43
C VAL A 35 -6.20 19.05 9.05
N PHE A 36 -6.96 18.76 10.10
CA PHE A 36 -7.97 19.70 10.61
C PHE A 36 -7.56 20.44 11.88
N GLU A 37 -6.64 19.87 12.68
CA GLU A 37 -6.30 20.38 14.00
C GLU A 37 -4.83 20.82 14.14
N SER A 38 -4.00 20.58 13.12
CA SER A 38 -2.59 20.97 13.15
C SER A 38 -2.28 22.14 12.21
N GLU A 39 -1.13 22.78 12.41
CA GLU A 39 -0.63 23.89 11.58
C GLU A 39 0.24 23.40 10.42
N LEU A 40 -0.02 22.18 9.92
CA LEU A 40 0.78 21.52 8.90
C LEU A 40 1.04 22.38 7.67
N GLY A 41 0.02 23.12 7.22
CA GLY A 41 0.11 23.93 6.02
C GLY A 41 0.68 25.34 6.24
N GLY A 42 0.98 25.75 7.47
CA GLY A 42 1.46 27.11 7.79
C GLY A 42 0.50 28.18 7.27
N ASP A 43 0.85 28.78 6.13
CA ASP A 43 0.08 29.82 5.46
C ASP A 43 -1.23 29.33 4.81
N ILE A 44 -1.38 28.02 4.59
CA ILE A 44 -2.61 27.39 4.08
C ILE A 44 -3.17 26.38 5.08
N ASN A 45 -4.46 26.06 4.94
CA ASN A 45 -5.15 25.09 5.79
C ASN A 45 -6.14 24.24 4.95
N HIS A 46 -6.95 23.43 5.63
CA HIS A 46 -7.92 22.54 4.97
C HIS A 46 -9.00 23.28 4.14
N GLU A 47 -9.23 24.57 4.36
CA GLU A 47 -10.17 25.39 3.58
C GLU A 47 -9.55 25.90 2.27
N TYR A 48 -8.26 25.65 2.02
CA TYR A 48 -7.59 26.08 0.80
C TYR A 48 -8.29 25.48 -0.44
N PRO A 49 -8.63 26.28 -1.48
CA PRO A 49 -9.45 25.76 -2.56
C PRO A 49 -8.63 24.83 -3.46
N LEU A 50 -9.20 23.67 -3.77
CA LEU A 50 -8.53 22.56 -4.46
C LEU A 50 -7.87 22.99 -5.79
N THR A 51 -8.52 23.90 -6.52
CA THR A 51 -8.07 24.42 -7.82
C THR A 51 -6.78 25.23 -7.76
N HIS A 52 -6.33 25.64 -6.58
CA HIS A 52 -5.07 26.38 -6.39
C HIS A 52 -3.87 25.46 -6.13
N LEU A 53 -4.09 24.15 -5.94
CA LEU A 53 -3.00 23.18 -5.83
C LEU A 53 -2.21 23.10 -7.13
N GLU A 54 -0.91 22.82 -7.01
CA GLU A 54 -0.02 22.63 -8.17
C GLU A 54 -0.49 21.52 -9.13
N LEU A 55 -1.27 20.55 -8.63
CA LEU A 55 -1.91 19.52 -9.45
C LEU A 55 -2.71 20.10 -10.63
N PHE A 56 -3.26 21.30 -10.49
CA PHE A 56 -4.06 21.95 -11.52
C PHE A 56 -3.27 22.93 -12.39
N ARG A 57 -1.98 23.19 -12.12
CA ARG A 57 -1.17 24.28 -12.69
C ARG A 57 -1.25 24.39 -14.22
N ASP A 58 -1.27 23.27 -14.92
CA ASP A 58 -1.32 23.21 -16.39
C ASP A 58 -2.74 22.99 -16.96
N THR A 59 -3.77 23.26 -16.17
CA THR A 59 -5.18 23.07 -16.55
C THR A 59 -5.94 24.40 -16.54
N GLU A 60 -7.02 24.48 -17.31
CA GLU A 60 -7.94 25.64 -17.30
C GLU A 60 -8.60 25.88 -15.93
N MET A 61 -8.53 24.89 -15.03
CA MET A 61 -9.08 24.97 -13.68
C MET A 61 -8.13 25.66 -12.70
N TYR A 62 -6.86 25.86 -13.04
CA TYR A 62 -5.88 26.44 -12.11
C TYR A 62 -6.33 27.82 -11.61
N GLN A 63 -6.38 28.00 -10.30
CA GLN A 63 -6.84 29.23 -9.63
C GLN A 63 -8.27 29.66 -10.01
N SER A 64 -9.06 28.77 -10.61
CA SER A 64 -10.47 29.05 -10.86
C SER A 64 -11.23 29.06 -9.53
N PRO A 65 -12.26 29.93 -9.38
CA PRO A 65 -13.10 29.94 -8.19
C PRO A 65 -13.77 28.57 -7.99
N SER A 66 -13.43 27.91 -6.89
CA SER A 66 -14.00 26.62 -6.49
C SER A 66 -14.50 26.71 -5.06
N TRP A 67 -15.65 26.11 -4.81
CA TRP A 67 -16.22 25.91 -3.48
C TRP A 67 -15.72 24.62 -2.82
N VAL A 68 -14.97 23.80 -3.58
CA VAL A 68 -14.37 22.55 -3.10
C VAL A 68 -12.98 22.82 -2.57
N THR A 69 -12.75 22.44 -1.32
CA THR A 69 -11.49 22.64 -0.59
C THR A 69 -10.64 21.37 -0.54
N ILE A 70 -9.39 21.48 -0.11
CA ILE A 70 -8.53 20.32 0.21
C ILE A 70 -9.22 19.42 1.24
N GLY A 71 -9.79 20.02 2.30
CA GLY A 71 -10.46 19.32 3.38
C GLY A 71 -11.65 18.48 2.90
N ASP A 72 -12.47 19.02 2.00
CA ASP A 72 -13.62 18.30 1.43
C ASP A 72 -13.17 17.02 0.71
N VAL A 73 -12.18 17.15 -0.18
CA VAL A 73 -11.66 16.00 -0.94
C VAL A 73 -10.95 15.02 -0.02
N PHE A 74 -10.20 15.51 0.97
CA PHE A 74 -9.52 14.67 1.95
C PHE A 74 -10.52 13.81 2.74
N VAL A 75 -11.65 14.37 3.19
CA VAL A 75 -12.70 13.59 3.88
C VAL A 75 -13.28 12.50 2.99
N VAL A 76 -13.50 12.78 1.70
CA VAL A 76 -13.95 11.77 0.73
C VAL A 76 -12.93 10.64 0.57
N LEU A 77 -11.64 10.98 0.44
CA LEU A 77 -10.56 10.00 0.35
C LEU A 77 -10.44 9.17 1.64
N TRP A 78 -10.47 9.83 2.80
CA TRP A 78 -10.42 9.18 4.10
C TRP A 78 -11.58 8.20 4.27
N ALA A 79 -12.80 8.61 3.92
CA ALA A 79 -14.00 7.77 3.99
C ALA A 79 -13.90 6.57 3.04
N LEU A 80 -13.39 6.78 1.82
CA LEU A 80 -13.12 5.71 0.86
C LEU A 80 -12.18 4.65 1.48
N TYR A 81 -11.04 5.07 2.01
CA TYR A 81 -10.08 4.15 2.63
C TYR A 81 -10.67 3.46 3.85
N ALA A 82 -11.41 4.17 4.70
CA ALA A 82 -12.07 3.59 5.88
C ALA A 82 -13.07 2.50 5.48
N VAL A 83 -13.90 2.73 4.46
CA VAL A 83 -14.85 1.74 3.94
C VAL A 83 -14.10 0.51 3.39
N VAL A 84 -13.06 0.71 2.58
CA VAL A 84 -12.26 -0.40 2.03
C VAL A 84 -11.53 -1.16 3.15
N PHE A 85 -11.09 -0.47 4.20
CA PHE A 85 -10.46 -1.06 5.38
C PHE A 85 -11.43 -1.96 6.15
N VAL A 86 -12.66 -1.49 6.41
CA VAL A 86 -13.72 -2.29 7.05
C VAL A 86 -14.05 -3.53 6.22
N ILE A 87 -14.23 -3.38 4.90
CA ILE A 87 -14.41 -4.51 3.98
C ILE A 87 -13.25 -5.52 4.10
N SER A 88 -12.02 -5.00 4.26
CA SER A 88 -10.81 -5.81 4.35
C SER A 88 -10.68 -6.59 5.66
N ILE A 89 -11.23 -6.06 6.76
CA ILE A 89 -11.33 -6.77 8.05
C ILE A 89 -12.25 -7.98 7.93
N MET A 90 -13.37 -7.85 7.20
CA MET A 90 -14.35 -8.93 7.01
C MET A 90 -13.85 -10.00 6.03
N GLY A 91 -12.98 -9.62 5.10
CA GLY A 91 -12.30 -10.49 4.15
C GLY A 91 -13.18 -10.93 2.97
N PRO A 92 -12.58 -11.55 1.93
CA PRO A 92 -13.34 -12.11 0.83
C PRO A 92 -14.02 -13.43 1.21
N ARG A 93 -13.42 -14.19 2.14
CA ARG A 93 -13.93 -15.48 2.63
C ARG A 93 -13.83 -15.60 4.15
N GLN A 94 -12.74 -15.12 4.74
CA GLN A 94 -12.51 -15.16 6.19
C GLN A 94 -12.08 -13.79 6.72
N GLY A 95 -12.69 -13.38 7.82
CA GLY A 95 -12.30 -12.18 8.54
C GLY A 95 -10.92 -12.29 9.18
N PHE A 96 -10.33 -11.14 9.52
CA PHE A 96 -8.96 -11.05 10.04
C PHE A 96 -8.76 -11.88 11.30
N LEU A 97 -9.55 -11.64 12.35
CA LEU A 97 -9.42 -12.33 13.65
C LEU A 97 -9.59 -13.84 13.54
N ARG A 98 -10.54 -14.30 12.72
CA ARG A 98 -10.75 -15.73 12.46
C ARG A 98 -9.52 -16.34 11.77
N SER A 99 -8.96 -15.64 10.80
CA SER A 99 -7.77 -16.10 10.07
C SER A 99 -6.56 -16.23 11.01
N LEU A 100 -6.31 -15.24 11.86
CA LEU A 100 -5.25 -15.30 12.87
C LEU A 100 -5.48 -16.48 13.84
N SER A 101 -6.71 -16.62 14.35
CA SER A 101 -7.08 -17.72 15.23
C SER A 101 -6.79 -19.07 14.61
N THR A 102 -7.13 -19.30 13.33
CA THR A 102 -6.87 -20.59 12.66
C THR A 102 -5.38 -20.91 12.49
N VAL A 103 -4.53 -19.89 12.32
CA VAL A 103 -3.07 -20.06 12.28
C VAL A 103 -2.55 -20.45 13.66
N ILE A 104 -2.95 -19.74 14.72
CA ILE A 104 -2.51 -19.98 16.09
C ILE A 104 -2.97 -21.35 16.61
N SER A 105 -4.25 -21.68 16.41
CA SER A 105 -4.86 -22.89 16.98
C SER A 105 -4.56 -24.15 16.20
N HIS A 106 -4.47 -24.07 14.86
CA HIS A 106 -4.41 -25.25 14.00
C HIS A 106 -3.21 -25.27 13.03
N GLY A 107 -2.35 -24.24 13.02
CA GLY A 107 -1.28 -24.09 12.03
C GLY A 107 -1.81 -24.08 10.58
N ARG A 108 -3.05 -23.63 10.38
CA ARG A 108 -3.71 -23.55 9.08
C ARG A 108 -3.52 -22.14 8.52
N TYR A 109 -2.59 -22.03 7.59
CA TYR A 109 -2.28 -20.77 6.92
C TYR A 109 -2.89 -20.76 5.52
N ASP A 110 -3.93 -19.96 5.34
CA ASP A 110 -4.56 -19.68 4.04
C ASP A 110 -4.66 -18.17 3.85
N SER A 111 -3.52 -17.55 3.56
CA SER A 111 -3.44 -16.09 3.42
C SER A 111 -4.41 -15.51 2.37
N PRO A 112 -4.59 -16.09 1.17
CA PRO A 112 -5.55 -15.58 0.17
C PRO A 112 -7.01 -15.52 0.65
N SER A 113 -7.38 -16.23 1.71
CA SER A 113 -8.75 -16.23 2.24
C SER A 113 -9.13 -14.95 2.99
N SER A 114 -8.16 -14.12 3.38
CA SER A 114 -8.36 -12.89 4.15
C SER A 114 -7.63 -11.71 3.53
N TYR A 115 -8.35 -10.61 3.27
CA TYR A 115 -7.77 -9.38 2.75
C TYR A 115 -6.75 -8.81 3.74
N MET A 116 -7.14 -8.62 5.00
CA MET A 116 -6.26 -7.98 5.98
C MET A 116 -4.98 -8.78 6.28
N VAL A 117 -5.02 -10.12 6.27
CA VAL A 117 -3.79 -10.94 6.35
C VAL A 117 -2.93 -10.73 5.10
N GLY A 118 -3.54 -10.60 3.93
CA GLY A 118 -2.83 -10.26 2.69
C GLY A 118 -2.15 -8.89 2.76
N ILE A 119 -2.91 -7.86 3.17
CA ILE A 119 -2.48 -6.46 3.22
C ILE A 119 -1.31 -6.31 4.20
N THR A 120 -1.50 -6.66 5.47
CA THR A 120 -0.46 -6.51 6.51
C THR A 120 0.81 -7.27 6.15
N LYS A 121 0.67 -8.51 5.69
CA LYS A 121 1.80 -9.35 5.25
C LYS A 121 2.56 -8.73 4.08
N TRP A 122 1.87 -8.37 2.99
CA TRP A 122 2.55 -7.89 1.77
C TRP A 122 3.08 -6.48 1.93
N PHE A 123 2.42 -5.63 2.72
CA PHE A 123 2.97 -4.33 3.12
C PHE A 123 4.29 -4.50 3.88
N SER A 124 4.34 -5.37 4.90
CA SER A 124 5.59 -5.62 5.63
C SER A 124 6.68 -6.25 4.76
N VAL A 125 6.33 -7.11 3.80
CA VAL A 125 7.28 -7.63 2.81
C VAL A 125 7.79 -6.52 1.88
N LEU A 126 6.93 -5.57 1.49
CA LEU A 126 7.31 -4.42 0.68
C LEU A 126 8.30 -3.53 1.43
N VAL A 127 8.04 -3.21 2.71
CA VAL A 127 8.95 -2.42 3.55
C VAL A 127 10.31 -3.12 3.68
N LEU A 128 10.30 -4.43 4.00
CA LEU A 128 11.53 -5.22 4.06
C LEU A 128 12.32 -5.19 2.74
N ALA A 129 11.63 -5.33 1.60
CA ALA A 129 12.25 -5.27 0.29
C ALA A 129 12.83 -3.88 0.00
N SER A 130 12.10 -2.82 0.34
CA SER A 130 12.55 -1.44 0.16
C SER A 130 13.82 -1.14 0.96
N VAL A 131 13.88 -1.54 2.23
CA VAL A 131 15.07 -1.38 3.08
C VAL A 131 16.24 -2.19 2.52
N ALA A 132 16.01 -3.44 2.12
CA ALA A 132 17.07 -4.27 1.53
C ALA A 132 17.63 -3.68 0.22
N ILE A 133 16.75 -3.11 -0.61
CA ILE A 133 17.14 -2.46 -1.86
C ILE A 133 17.94 -1.19 -1.58
N ASP A 134 17.47 -0.34 -0.67
CA ASP A 134 18.16 0.91 -0.29
C ASP A 134 19.56 0.62 0.27
N LEU A 135 19.70 -0.39 1.14
CA LEU A 135 21.01 -0.83 1.66
C LEU A 135 21.99 -1.21 0.55
N VAL A 136 21.53 -1.90 -0.49
CA VAL A 136 22.36 -2.27 -1.64
C VAL A 136 22.68 -1.03 -2.50
N GLN A 137 21.68 -0.20 -2.78
CA GLN A 137 21.81 0.97 -3.65
C GLN A 137 22.76 2.04 -3.13
N ARG A 138 22.78 2.28 -1.81
CA ARG A 138 23.75 3.18 -1.19
C ARG A 138 25.19 2.76 -1.48
N GLY A 139 25.45 1.45 -1.58
CA GLY A 139 26.76 0.92 -1.98
C GLY A 139 27.18 1.25 -3.41
N PHE A 140 26.23 1.61 -4.28
CA PHE A 140 26.44 2.01 -5.67
C PHE A 140 26.28 3.52 -5.90
N GLY A 141 26.08 4.32 -4.83
CA GLY A 141 25.85 5.76 -4.94
C GLY A 141 24.49 6.15 -5.54
N ALA A 142 23.53 5.21 -5.61
CA ALA A 142 22.18 5.45 -6.12
C ALA A 142 21.24 5.90 -4.99
N GLU A 143 21.32 7.19 -4.63
CA GLU A 143 20.53 7.78 -3.55
C GLU A 143 19.04 7.91 -3.93
N ILE A 144 18.15 7.74 -2.94
CA ILE A 144 16.71 7.92 -3.08
C ILE A 144 16.33 9.27 -2.48
N ILE A 145 16.23 10.28 -3.34
CA ILE A 145 15.86 11.64 -2.98
C ILE A 145 14.37 11.86 -3.34
N PRO A 146 13.53 12.29 -2.38
CA PRO A 146 12.14 12.65 -2.64
C PRO A 146 12.01 13.93 -3.46
N PRO A 147 10.88 14.13 -4.17
CA PRO A 147 10.56 15.43 -4.73
C PRO A 147 10.38 16.47 -3.61
N VAL A 148 10.73 17.72 -3.93
CA VAL A 148 10.61 18.86 -3.02
C VAL A 148 9.17 19.35 -3.08
N TYR A 149 8.53 19.49 -1.92
CA TYR A 149 7.21 20.10 -1.83
C TYR A 149 7.34 21.44 -1.11
N ASP A 150 6.64 22.45 -1.62
CA ASP A 150 6.62 23.79 -1.02
C ASP A 150 5.80 23.82 0.29
N ASN A 151 4.87 22.87 0.46
CA ASN A 151 3.96 22.84 1.59
C ASN A 151 3.64 21.41 2.07
N ASP A 152 3.80 21.17 3.37
CA ASP A 152 3.60 19.84 3.95
C ASP A 152 2.13 19.40 3.94
N LEU A 153 1.15 20.31 3.96
CA LEU A 153 -0.27 19.98 3.84
C LEU A 153 -0.59 19.53 2.41
N GLU A 154 -0.08 20.23 1.41
CA GLU A 154 -0.21 19.80 0.02
C GLU A 154 0.49 18.46 -0.21
N GLN A 155 1.69 18.27 0.35
CA GLN A 155 2.39 16.99 0.30
C GLN A 155 1.54 15.87 0.91
N PHE A 156 1.03 16.05 2.13
CA PHE A 156 0.21 15.05 2.82
C PHE A 156 -1.07 14.72 2.04
N PHE A 157 -1.72 15.73 1.46
CA PHE A 157 -2.88 15.54 0.60
C PHE A 157 -2.53 14.75 -0.68
N ASN A 158 -1.46 15.12 -1.37
CA ASN A 158 -1.03 14.48 -2.62
C ASN A 158 -0.65 13.02 -2.40
N VAL A 159 0.12 12.70 -1.35
CA VAL A 159 0.44 11.30 -1.02
C VAL A 159 -0.80 10.52 -0.58
N SER A 160 -1.83 11.18 -0.04
CA SER A 160 -3.12 10.53 0.30
C SER A 160 -3.97 10.24 -0.93
N LEU A 161 -3.94 11.11 -1.94
CA LEU A 161 -4.67 10.97 -3.21
C LEU A 161 -4.00 9.98 -4.16
N ALA A 162 -2.67 9.97 -4.23
CA ALA A 162 -1.88 9.19 -5.18
C ALA A 162 -2.25 7.70 -5.27
N PRO A 163 -2.46 6.94 -4.16
CA PRO A 163 -2.80 5.53 -4.25
C PRO A 163 -4.11 5.28 -5.01
N VAL A 164 -5.12 6.15 -4.91
CA VAL A 164 -6.37 5.98 -5.68
C VAL A 164 -6.10 6.11 -7.17
N LEU A 165 -5.43 7.19 -7.57
CA LEU A 165 -5.17 7.49 -8.99
C LEU A 165 -4.27 6.43 -9.61
N GLU A 166 -3.17 6.10 -8.94
CA GLU A 166 -2.18 5.15 -9.42
C GLU A 166 -2.70 3.72 -9.44
N GLU A 167 -3.50 3.28 -8.46
CA GLU A 167 -4.07 1.94 -8.49
C GLU A 167 -5.14 1.80 -9.58
N ILE A 168 -5.92 2.84 -9.86
CA ILE A 168 -6.84 2.84 -11.01
C ILE A 168 -6.04 2.71 -12.32
N GLY A 169 -5.02 3.55 -12.53
CA GLY A 169 -4.20 3.52 -13.74
C GLY A 169 -3.45 2.19 -13.91
N PHE A 170 -2.63 1.81 -12.94
CA PHE A 170 -1.75 0.66 -13.09
C PHE A 170 -2.43 -0.68 -12.83
N ARG A 171 -3.37 -0.77 -11.87
CA ARG A 171 -3.94 -2.08 -11.48
C ARG A 171 -5.24 -2.35 -12.20
N ILE A 172 -6.10 -1.36 -12.39
CA ILE A 172 -7.33 -1.56 -13.17
C ILE A 172 -7.03 -1.49 -14.67
N VAL A 173 -6.49 -0.36 -15.16
CA VAL A 173 -6.35 -0.13 -16.60
C VAL A 173 -5.22 -0.98 -17.21
N LEU A 174 -4.00 -0.90 -16.66
CA LEU A 174 -2.84 -1.57 -17.27
C LEU A 174 -2.70 -3.06 -16.92
N LEU A 175 -3.35 -3.53 -15.85
CA LEU A 175 -3.24 -4.93 -15.41
C LEU A 175 -4.58 -5.67 -15.47
N GLY A 176 -5.62 -5.15 -14.81
CA GLY A 176 -6.94 -5.78 -14.71
C GLY A 176 -7.63 -5.98 -16.06
N ILE A 177 -7.66 -4.95 -16.91
CA ILE A 177 -8.25 -5.04 -18.25
C ILE A 177 -7.50 -6.05 -19.14
N PRO A 178 -6.15 -5.99 -19.28
CA PRO A 178 -5.43 -7.00 -20.05
C PRO A 178 -5.59 -8.42 -19.50
N LEU A 179 -5.57 -8.62 -18.18
CA LEU A 179 -5.85 -9.94 -17.58
C LEU A 179 -7.24 -10.44 -17.95
N PHE A 180 -8.25 -9.57 -17.92
CA PHE A 180 -9.60 -9.93 -18.36
C PHE A 180 -9.63 -10.32 -19.84
N ILE A 181 -8.99 -9.55 -20.73
CA ILE A 181 -8.92 -9.86 -22.16
C ILE A 181 -8.24 -11.22 -22.40
N MET A 182 -7.18 -11.52 -21.64
CA MET A 182 -6.40 -12.74 -21.80
C MET A 182 -7.11 -14.00 -21.29
N TYR A 183 -7.93 -13.89 -20.23
CA TYR A 183 -8.45 -15.04 -19.50
C TYR A 183 -9.97 -15.10 -19.36
N SER A 184 -10.69 -14.06 -19.78
CA SER A 184 -12.15 -14.09 -19.73
C SER A 184 -12.70 -15.01 -20.83
N GLY A 185 -13.51 -15.99 -20.42
CA GLY A 185 -14.36 -16.76 -21.33
C GLY A 185 -15.74 -16.14 -21.56
N ARG A 186 -16.02 -14.94 -21.02
CA ARG A 186 -17.39 -14.37 -20.97
C ARG A 186 -17.41 -12.85 -21.22
N ALA A 187 -18.26 -12.42 -22.14
CA ALA A 187 -18.53 -11.01 -22.39
C ALA A 187 -19.73 -10.51 -21.57
N SER A 188 -19.52 -10.16 -20.29
CA SER A 188 -20.55 -9.57 -19.43
C SER A 188 -19.99 -8.44 -18.59
N ILE A 189 -20.64 -7.28 -18.59
CA ILE A 189 -20.21 -6.09 -17.84
C ILE A 189 -20.16 -6.34 -16.32
N ARG A 190 -21.11 -7.11 -15.78
CA ARG A 190 -21.12 -7.50 -14.36
C ARG A 190 -19.95 -8.42 -14.02
N TYR A 191 -19.62 -9.34 -14.93
CA TYR A 191 -18.47 -10.23 -14.75
C TYR A 191 -17.16 -9.47 -14.88
N PHE A 192 -17.06 -8.54 -15.83
CA PHE A 192 -15.93 -7.63 -16.01
C PHE A 192 -15.63 -6.83 -14.74
N ALA A 193 -16.60 -6.08 -14.21
CA ALA A 193 -16.43 -5.31 -12.97
C ALA A 193 -16.02 -6.20 -11.78
N ARG A 194 -16.61 -7.40 -11.68
CA ARG A 194 -16.25 -8.38 -10.64
C ARG A 194 -14.81 -8.89 -10.79
N CYS A 195 -14.32 -9.08 -12.00
CA CYS A 195 -12.93 -9.49 -12.26
C CYS A 195 -11.95 -8.36 -11.99
N LEU A 196 -12.30 -7.11 -12.30
CA LEU A 196 -11.48 -5.96 -11.96
C LEU A 196 -11.34 -5.78 -10.44
N TRP A 197 -12.43 -6.01 -9.69
CA TRP A 197 -12.38 -6.00 -8.23
C TRP A 197 -11.62 -7.21 -7.64
N ARG A 198 -11.81 -8.39 -8.25
CA ARG A 198 -11.29 -9.68 -7.79
C ARG A 198 -10.77 -10.50 -8.99
N PRO A 199 -9.49 -10.31 -9.39
CA PRO A 199 -8.92 -10.97 -10.56
C PRO A 199 -8.86 -12.49 -10.45
N TYR A 200 -8.86 -13.04 -9.24
CA TYR A 200 -8.90 -14.50 -9.02
C TYR A 200 -10.22 -15.16 -9.50
N ASN A 201 -11.25 -14.39 -9.87
CA ASN A 201 -12.45 -14.91 -10.55
C ASN A 201 -12.22 -15.23 -12.03
N LEU A 202 -11.08 -14.82 -12.59
CA LEU A 202 -10.60 -15.28 -13.88
C LEU A 202 -10.01 -16.67 -13.71
N ASP A 203 -10.32 -17.55 -14.65
CA ASP A 203 -9.71 -18.89 -14.72
C ASP A 203 -8.28 -18.74 -15.29
N VAL A 204 -7.37 -18.15 -14.50
CA VAL A 204 -5.97 -17.95 -14.90
C VAL A 204 -5.27 -19.29 -15.01
N VAL A 205 -5.29 -19.86 -16.22
CA VAL A 205 -4.69 -21.16 -16.53
C VAL A 205 -3.16 -21.10 -16.49
N SER A 206 -2.56 -19.96 -16.88
CA SER A 206 -1.10 -19.79 -16.95
C SER A 206 -0.63 -18.59 -16.11
N TYR A 207 -0.15 -18.85 -14.90
CA TYR A 207 0.48 -17.82 -14.09
C TYR A 207 1.71 -17.19 -14.76
N ARG A 208 2.37 -17.87 -15.71
CA ARG A 208 3.54 -17.34 -16.42
C ARG A 208 3.22 -16.05 -17.17
N LYS A 209 2.16 -16.03 -18.01
CA LYS A 209 1.83 -14.82 -18.77
C LYS A 209 1.35 -13.69 -17.85
N ALA A 210 0.61 -14.03 -16.79
CA ALA A 210 0.18 -13.04 -15.79
C ALA A 210 1.39 -12.43 -15.04
N THR A 211 2.38 -13.23 -14.67
CA THR A 211 3.62 -12.74 -14.04
C THR A 211 4.43 -11.85 -14.98
N VAL A 212 4.55 -12.21 -16.27
CA VAL A 212 5.23 -11.35 -17.26
C VAL A 212 4.52 -10.00 -17.36
N LEU A 213 3.19 -9.98 -17.46
CA LEU A 213 2.42 -8.75 -17.49
C LEU A 213 2.63 -7.91 -16.22
N ILE A 214 2.61 -8.53 -15.03
CA ILE A 214 2.90 -7.85 -13.77
C ILE A 214 4.28 -7.19 -13.80
N VAL A 215 5.31 -7.89 -14.28
CA VAL A 215 6.67 -7.33 -14.37
C VAL A 215 6.72 -6.15 -15.33
N VAL A 216 6.09 -6.25 -16.51
CA VAL A 216 6.05 -5.14 -17.47
C VAL A 216 5.37 -3.91 -16.87
N VAL A 217 4.18 -4.08 -16.27
CA VAL A 217 3.44 -2.97 -15.64
C VAL A 217 4.22 -2.39 -14.45
N ALA A 218 4.92 -3.23 -13.68
CA ALA A 218 5.75 -2.77 -12.57
C ALA A 218 6.97 -1.95 -13.01
N VAL A 219 7.59 -2.29 -14.14
CA VAL A 219 8.66 -1.48 -14.73
C VAL A 219 8.10 -0.12 -15.16
N LEU A 220 6.92 -0.08 -15.80
CA LEU A 220 6.26 1.18 -16.14
C LEU A 220 5.92 2.01 -14.90
N PHE A 221 5.50 1.36 -13.82
CA PHE A 221 5.25 2.00 -12.52
C PHE A 221 6.53 2.63 -11.94
N GLY A 222 7.65 1.91 -11.98
CA GLY A 222 8.95 2.43 -11.57
C GLY A 222 9.44 3.58 -12.45
N LEU A 223 9.24 3.49 -13.76
CA LEU A 223 9.58 4.59 -14.69
C LEU A 223 8.76 5.84 -14.40
N ALA A 224 7.45 5.71 -14.13
CA ALA A 224 6.59 6.86 -13.84
C ALA A 224 7.13 7.68 -12.65
N HIS A 225 7.63 7.01 -11.60
CA HIS A 225 8.16 7.67 -10.41
C HIS A 225 9.41 8.54 -10.65
N ILE A 226 10.10 8.38 -11.79
CA ILE A 226 11.31 9.14 -12.13
C ILE A 226 11.13 10.06 -13.35
N VAL A 227 9.99 10.00 -14.06
CA VAL A 227 9.77 10.81 -15.29
C VAL A 227 8.49 11.67 -15.29
N THR A 228 7.53 11.43 -14.39
CA THR A 228 6.24 12.15 -14.41
C THR A 228 6.08 13.09 -13.22
N GLY A 229 5.44 14.24 -13.46
CA GLY A 229 5.13 15.23 -12.41
C GLY A 229 6.41 15.79 -11.79
N GLU A 230 6.47 15.82 -10.46
CA GLU A 230 7.69 16.08 -9.71
C GLU A 230 8.42 14.75 -9.44
N PRO A 231 9.47 14.44 -10.23
CA PRO A 231 10.07 13.13 -10.19
C PRO A 231 10.92 12.94 -8.94
N TRP A 232 10.95 11.71 -8.45
CA TRP A 232 12.01 11.28 -7.54
C TRP A 232 13.34 11.19 -8.30
N SER A 233 14.45 11.18 -7.57
CA SER A 233 15.75 10.79 -8.13
C SER A 233 15.73 9.41 -8.80
N GLU A 234 16.69 9.14 -9.69
CA GLU A 234 16.84 7.86 -10.40
C GLU A 234 16.92 6.65 -9.44
N GLY A 235 17.45 6.84 -8.22
CA GLY A 235 17.51 5.79 -7.21
C GLY A 235 16.13 5.24 -6.80
N LYS A 236 15.03 5.97 -7.06
CA LYS A 236 13.68 5.47 -6.77
C LYS A 236 13.20 4.38 -7.74
N PHE A 237 13.81 4.25 -8.92
CA PHE A 237 13.36 3.35 -9.97
C PHE A 237 13.22 1.88 -9.49
N VAL A 238 14.28 1.35 -8.87
CA VAL A 238 14.33 -0.05 -8.43
C VAL A 238 13.31 -0.35 -7.30
N PRO A 239 13.24 0.41 -6.20
CA PRO A 239 12.26 0.15 -5.15
C PRO A 239 10.82 0.40 -5.61
N ALA A 240 10.58 1.39 -6.49
CA ALA A 240 9.26 1.59 -7.08
C ALA A 240 8.86 0.40 -7.99
N THR A 241 9.78 -0.09 -8.82
CA THR A 241 9.54 -1.31 -9.63
C THR A 241 9.26 -2.52 -8.75
N ALA A 242 10.04 -2.74 -7.70
CA ALA A 242 9.82 -3.85 -6.76
C ALA A 242 8.45 -3.75 -6.06
N SER A 243 8.06 -2.53 -5.66
CA SER A 243 6.74 -2.24 -5.08
C SER A 243 5.63 -2.51 -6.10
N GLY A 244 5.83 -2.13 -7.37
CA GLY A 244 4.92 -2.44 -8.47
C GLY A 244 4.69 -3.94 -8.66
N ILE A 245 5.76 -4.76 -8.55
CA ILE A 245 5.64 -6.23 -8.62
C ILE A 245 4.81 -6.77 -7.45
N ILE A 246 5.10 -6.31 -6.23
CA ILE A 246 4.39 -6.76 -5.01
C ILE A 246 2.91 -6.37 -5.09
N LEU A 247 2.61 -5.13 -5.46
CA LEU A 247 1.25 -4.62 -5.60
C LEU A 247 0.49 -5.32 -6.74
N GLY A 248 1.13 -5.56 -7.88
CA GLY A 248 0.52 -6.33 -8.98
C GLY A 248 0.23 -7.78 -8.59
N TRP A 249 1.12 -8.40 -7.83
CA TRP A 249 0.88 -9.73 -7.26
C TRP A 249 -0.23 -9.74 -6.21
N ALA A 250 -0.27 -8.73 -5.33
CA ALA A 250 -1.33 -8.55 -4.35
C ALA A 250 -2.68 -8.36 -5.04
N TYR A 251 -2.74 -7.54 -6.09
CA TYR A 251 -3.93 -7.35 -6.92
C TYR A 251 -4.42 -8.67 -7.53
N LEU A 252 -3.53 -9.45 -8.16
CA LEU A 252 -3.90 -10.72 -8.78
C LEU A 252 -4.46 -11.73 -7.75
N ARG A 253 -3.83 -11.82 -6.57
CA ARG A 253 -4.13 -12.86 -5.57
C ARG A 253 -5.19 -12.48 -4.55
N TYR A 254 -5.30 -11.20 -4.23
CA TYR A 254 -6.16 -10.67 -3.16
C TYR A 254 -7.14 -9.61 -3.69
N GLY A 255 -7.00 -9.10 -4.91
CA GLY A 255 -7.94 -8.12 -5.49
C GLY A 255 -7.62 -6.66 -5.17
N PHE A 256 -8.43 -5.77 -5.73
CA PHE A 256 -8.21 -4.33 -5.73
C PHE A 256 -8.14 -3.72 -4.33
N ALA A 257 -9.04 -4.11 -3.43
CA ALA A 257 -9.04 -3.64 -2.05
C ALA A 257 -7.70 -3.87 -1.35
N ALA A 258 -7.04 -5.00 -1.63
CA ALA A 258 -5.76 -5.32 -1.01
C ALA A 258 -4.60 -4.51 -1.62
N SER A 259 -4.53 -4.36 -2.94
CA SER A 259 -3.48 -3.54 -3.56
C SER A 259 -3.63 -2.07 -3.18
N LEU A 260 -4.86 -1.55 -3.19
CA LEU A 260 -5.17 -0.18 -2.75
C LEU A 260 -4.73 0.09 -1.32
N LEU A 261 -5.04 -0.81 -0.37
CA LEU A 261 -4.65 -0.59 1.03
C LEU A 261 -3.16 -0.82 1.30
N ILE A 262 -2.46 -1.65 0.52
CA ILE A 262 -1.00 -1.75 0.62
C ILE A 262 -0.34 -0.44 0.14
N HIS A 263 -0.84 0.14 -0.95
CA HIS A 263 -0.33 1.40 -1.49
C HIS A 263 -0.72 2.60 -0.60
N TRP A 264 -1.96 2.65 -0.12
CA TRP A 264 -2.35 3.58 0.94
C TRP A 264 -1.41 3.49 2.15
N ALA A 265 -0.98 2.28 2.51
CA ALA A 265 -0.06 2.09 3.62
C ALA A 265 1.36 2.62 3.33
N THR A 266 1.85 2.58 2.08
CA THR A 266 3.16 3.15 1.75
C THR A 266 3.16 4.68 1.74
N ASN A 267 1.98 5.29 1.67
CA ASN A 267 1.81 6.72 1.54
C ASN A 267 1.14 7.31 2.79
N TYR A 268 -0.20 7.35 2.81
CA TYR A 268 -0.99 7.93 3.90
C TYR A 268 -0.56 7.41 5.28
N PHE A 269 -0.42 6.09 5.47
CA PHE A 269 -0.09 5.54 6.79
C PHE A 269 1.27 6.03 7.29
N VAL A 270 2.31 5.93 6.46
CA VAL A 270 3.66 6.37 6.83
C VAL A 270 3.68 7.86 7.11
N PHE A 271 3.11 8.66 6.21
CA PHE A 271 3.09 10.11 6.37
C PHE A 271 2.20 10.56 7.53
N ALA A 272 1.08 9.89 7.82
CA ALA A 272 0.24 10.26 8.95
C ALA A 272 1.03 10.24 10.27
N TYR A 273 1.85 9.20 10.48
CA TYR A 273 2.72 9.14 11.65
C TYR A 273 3.89 10.13 11.58
N ALA A 274 4.54 10.29 10.43
CA ALA A 274 5.65 11.23 10.26
C ALA A 274 5.19 12.67 10.55
N THR A 275 4.09 13.07 9.94
CA THR A 275 3.50 14.39 10.11
C THR A 275 2.99 14.59 11.53
N PHE A 276 2.35 13.59 12.14
CA PHE A 276 1.96 13.70 13.55
C PHE A 276 3.16 13.95 14.46
N VAL A 277 4.27 13.25 14.24
CA VAL A 277 5.52 13.48 14.99
C VAL A 277 6.05 14.88 14.75
N SER A 278 6.12 15.31 13.49
CA SER A 278 6.57 16.67 13.12
C SER A 278 5.76 17.73 13.86
N GLN A 279 4.43 17.65 13.81
CA GLN A 279 3.53 18.64 14.40
C GLN A 279 3.55 18.62 15.94
N THR A 280 3.62 17.44 16.56
CA THR A 280 3.64 17.33 18.03
C THR A 280 4.98 17.67 18.65
N ASN A 281 6.08 17.58 17.88
CA ASN A 281 7.44 17.88 18.36
C ASN A 281 7.99 19.20 17.79
N LEU A 282 7.23 19.90 16.94
CA LEU A 282 7.62 21.15 16.29
C LEU A 282 8.96 21.03 15.54
N VAL A 283 9.15 19.91 14.84
CA VAL A 283 10.34 19.65 14.01
C VAL A 283 9.95 19.57 12.53
N PRO A 284 10.85 19.93 11.60
CA PRO A 284 10.63 19.74 10.17
C PRO A 284 10.22 18.30 9.85
N LEU A 285 9.38 18.12 8.82
CA LEU A 285 8.89 16.80 8.43
C LEU A 285 10.03 15.82 8.10
N GLU A 286 11.10 16.29 7.46
CA GLU A 286 12.30 15.50 7.17
C GLU A 286 12.96 14.94 8.44
N GLU A 287 13.06 15.76 9.49
CA GLU A 287 13.62 15.34 10.79
C GLU A 287 12.71 14.34 11.52
N ALA A 288 11.38 14.48 11.35
CA ALA A 288 10.41 13.57 11.95
C ALA A 288 10.57 12.12 11.47
N PHE A 289 11.05 11.90 10.24
CA PHE A 289 11.37 10.56 9.73
C PHE A 289 12.52 9.87 10.49
N ALA A 290 13.40 10.64 11.14
CA ALA A 290 14.47 10.12 11.98
C ALA A 290 14.05 9.94 13.45
N HIS A 291 12.80 10.26 13.81
CA HIS A 291 12.34 10.19 15.18
C HIS A 291 12.23 8.73 15.69
N PRO A 292 12.57 8.43 16.96
CA PRO A 292 12.56 7.06 17.50
C PRO A 292 11.23 6.31 17.35
N LEU A 293 10.10 7.01 17.33
CA LEU A 293 8.78 6.40 17.07
C LEU A 293 8.72 5.77 15.67
N LEU A 294 9.13 6.51 14.63
CA LEU A 294 9.10 6.00 13.26
C LEU A 294 10.12 4.88 13.06
N SER A 295 11.31 5.00 13.64
CA SER A 295 12.29 3.91 13.63
C SER A 295 11.74 2.65 14.29
N SER A 296 10.98 2.78 15.38
CA SER A 296 10.34 1.64 16.05
C SER A 296 9.26 0.99 15.18
N ILE A 297 8.43 1.79 14.52
CA ILE A 297 7.43 1.31 13.56
C ILE A 297 8.11 0.58 12.39
N GLU A 298 9.17 1.14 11.82
CA GLU A 298 9.94 0.54 10.73
C GLU A 298 10.53 -0.82 11.17
N ILE A 299 11.14 -0.90 12.36
CA ILE A 299 11.67 -2.16 12.90
C ILE A 299 10.57 -3.21 13.04
N ILE A 300 9.39 -2.84 13.55
CA ILE A 300 8.22 -3.73 13.63
C ILE A 300 7.82 -4.23 12.24
N LEU A 301 7.80 -3.35 11.23
CA LEU A 301 7.47 -3.71 9.85
C LEU A 301 8.51 -4.62 9.21
N ILE A 302 9.80 -4.39 9.45
CA ILE A 302 10.91 -5.27 9.01
C ILE A 302 10.75 -6.65 9.66
N MET A 303 10.54 -6.72 10.98
CA MET A 303 10.33 -7.99 11.69
C MET A 303 9.09 -8.72 11.16
N ALA A 304 7.99 -8.00 10.92
CA ALA A 304 6.77 -8.55 10.33
C ALA A 304 7.02 -9.07 8.90
N GLY A 305 7.86 -8.39 8.12
CA GLY A 305 8.29 -8.79 6.78
C GLY A 305 9.08 -10.10 6.82
N VAL A 306 10.07 -10.19 7.72
CA VAL A 306 10.87 -11.41 7.93
C VAL A 306 9.98 -12.57 8.35
N ALA A 307 9.12 -12.38 9.36
CA ALA A 307 8.17 -13.40 9.81
C ALA A 307 7.23 -13.85 8.68
N SER A 308 6.79 -12.91 7.84
CA SER A 308 5.96 -13.18 6.67
C SER A 308 6.66 -14.05 5.63
N VAL A 309 7.92 -13.74 5.31
CA VAL A 309 8.75 -14.54 4.40
C VAL A 309 8.96 -15.94 4.95
N LEU A 310 9.35 -16.07 6.22
CA LEU A 310 9.52 -17.37 6.89
C LEU A 310 8.25 -18.21 6.87
N MET A 311 7.09 -17.59 7.15
CA MET A 311 5.80 -18.27 7.11
C MET A 311 5.46 -18.77 5.69
N MET A 312 5.72 -17.96 4.67
CA MET A 312 5.50 -18.35 3.27
C MET A 312 6.42 -19.50 2.85
N VAL A 313 7.70 -19.47 3.23
CA VAL A 313 8.67 -20.55 2.95
C VAL A 313 8.25 -21.84 3.65
N ALA A 314 7.97 -21.79 4.95
CA ALA A 314 7.54 -22.96 5.72
C ALA A 314 6.25 -23.57 5.17
N HIS A 315 5.30 -22.73 4.73
CA HIS A 315 4.06 -23.20 4.11
C HIS A 315 4.32 -23.91 2.77
N ARG A 316 5.20 -23.37 1.92
CA ARG A 316 5.56 -24.02 0.65
C ARG A 316 6.26 -25.36 0.86
N LEU A 317 7.19 -25.45 1.80
CA LEU A 317 7.88 -26.71 2.12
C LEU A 317 6.91 -27.81 2.57
N ARG A 318 5.87 -27.46 3.35
CA ARG A 318 4.82 -28.40 3.75
C ARG A 318 3.97 -28.89 2.58
N LEU A 319 3.70 -28.06 1.58
CA LEU A 319 2.96 -28.47 0.39
C LEU A 319 3.81 -29.39 -0.49
N GLY A 320 5.10 -29.09 -0.64
CA GLY A 320 6.04 -29.91 -1.39
C GLY A 320 6.26 -31.29 -0.80
N SER A 321 6.17 -31.46 0.52
CA SER A 321 6.30 -32.77 1.18
C SER A 321 5.01 -33.61 1.19
N LYS A 322 3.93 -33.15 0.56
CA LYS A 322 2.65 -33.87 0.42
C LYS A 322 2.44 -34.43 -1.00
N VAL A 323 3.38 -34.19 -1.90
CA VAL A 323 3.49 -34.78 -3.24
C VAL A 323 4.54 -35.88 -3.17
#